data_AF-A0A8I2G8P6-F1
#
_entry.id   AF-A0A8I2G8P6-F1
#
_cell.length_a   1.000
_cell.length_b   1.000
_cell.length_c   1.000
_cell.angle_alpha   90.00
_cell.angle_beta   90.00
_cell.angle_gamma   90.00
#
_symmetry.space_group_name_H-M   'P 1'
#
loop_
_entity.id
_entity.type
_entity.pdbx_description
1 polymer ?
#
loop_
_entity_poly.entity_id
_entity_poly.type
_entity_poly.pdbx_seq_one_letter_code
_entity_poly.pdbx_strand_id
1 'polypeptide(L)'
;MKKKSVLLVFLLTAAAFLLMGKNEYVVTLPEGKLPWPHHRPDMPRAEYDDLIQNLWILNNFGRYVASEDKSLVYFHDGLDIMLDNGTRLYAVESGYVKEINYNFSGYGHIIIGETEGDQPGYGWMYAHVLNFQFKLGDHVNQGDYIADVYYEDGDHVHFGRLFVEEGRWDDYRNWNVIHPDKYFIYQDTQPPVIKTPFYYFRNNSDRLFENDTNGTPTVVRRDVDIVVGIRDPGEFAHSKEDGFGDRLCVSRIEYEIAGETTPPVYKKSFDFTKMIIDNWGEGSKERVFTVFKHYILFGPAVSDKAFSYYIITNTPGTEETDESSKIDIAHGRLAWNTAERDESGNFRFPDGLYVITVIAYDFMGNSSSASDTVMVENKKKAKIRR
;
A
#
# COMPACT_ATOMS: atom_id res chain seq x y z
N MET A 1 30.14 37.81 -61.59
CA MET A 1 28.82 38.35 -61.18
C MET A 1 27.88 37.19 -60.91
N LYS A 2 27.22 37.24 -59.74
CA LYS A 2 26.06 36.45 -59.26
C LYS A 2 26.28 35.06 -58.64
N LYS A 3 25.95 35.05 -57.34
CA LYS A 3 25.76 33.99 -56.33
C LYS A 3 24.62 33.01 -56.66
N LYS A 4 24.57 31.96 -55.83
CA LYS A 4 23.47 31.02 -55.44
C LYS A 4 23.69 29.62 -56.06
N SER A 5 23.70 28.51 -55.31
CA SER A 5 22.92 28.17 -54.11
C SER A 5 23.64 27.15 -53.23
N VAL A 6 23.81 27.48 -51.95
CA VAL A 6 23.95 26.51 -50.85
C VAL A 6 22.53 26.33 -50.31
N LEU A 7 21.88 25.20 -50.58
CA LEU A 7 20.68 24.77 -49.85
C LEU A 7 20.34 23.32 -50.18
N LEU A 8 21.00 22.36 -49.53
CA LEU A 8 20.49 20.97 -49.48
C LEU A 8 21.08 20.17 -48.32
N VAL A 9 20.94 20.63 -47.06
CA VAL A 9 21.20 19.77 -45.88
C VAL A 9 20.16 19.93 -44.75
N PHE A 10 19.20 20.87 -44.84
CA PHE A 10 18.28 21.16 -43.73
C PHE A 10 16.87 20.55 -43.82
N LEU A 11 16.68 19.44 -44.56
CA LEU A 11 15.34 18.84 -44.75
C LEU A 11 15.19 17.40 -44.26
N LEU A 12 16.21 16.81 -43.63
CA LEU A 12 16.15 15.42 -43.14
C LEU A 12 15.83 15.29 -41.63
N THR A 13 15.78 16.37 -40.86
CA THR A 13 15.45 16.32 -39.43
C THR A 13 13.98 16.59 -39.12
N ALA A 14 13.25 17.29 -39.99
CA ALA A 14 11.83 17.60 -39.75
C ALA A 14 10.87 16.46 -40.16
N ALA A 15 11.27 15.58 -41.09
CA ALA A 15 10.41 14.49 -41.58
C ALA A 15 10.46 13.24 -40.67
N ALA A 16 11.53 13.06 -39.88
CA ALA A 16 11.60 11.98 -38.89
C ALA A 16 10.68 12.22 -37.68
N PHE A 17 10.32 13.49 -37.41
CA PHE A 17 9.35 13.86 -36.38
C PHE A 17 7.89 13.64 -36.79
N LEU A 18 7.62 13.36 -38.08
CA LEU A 18 6.26 13.25 -38.62
C LEU A 18 5.77 11.80 -38.79
N LEU A 19 6.55 10.81 -38.36
CA LEU A 19 6.25 9.38 -38.50
C LEU A 19 6.38 8.56 -37.21
N MET A 20 6.70 9.19 -36.07
CA MET A 20 6.40 8.58 -34.77
C MET A 20 4.88 8.57 -34.62
N GLY A 21 4.30 7.38 -34.40
CA GLY A 21 2.88 7.27 -34.08
C GLY A 21 2.57 8.24 -32.94
N LYS A 22 1.43 8.95 -33.02
CA LYS A 22 1.06 10.07 -32.15
C LYS A 22 1.21 9.84 -30.63
N ASN A 23 1.46 8.61 -30.19
CA ASN A 23 1.35 8.16 -28.81
C ASN A 23 2.61 7.39 -28.32
N GLU A 24 3.75 7.44 -29.02
CA GLU A 24 5.00 6.90 -28.47
C GLU A 24 5.65 7.91 -27.50
N TYR A 25 5.99 7.44 -26.31
CA TYR A 25 6.69 8.24 -25.32
C TYR A 25 8.13 8.54 -25.77
N VAL A 26 8.54 9.81 -25.65
CA VAL A 26 9.92 10.25 -25.92
C VAL A 26 10.90 9.58 -24.94
N VAL A 27 10.46 9.33 -23.70
CA VAL A 27 11.23 8.60 -22.69
C VAL A 27 10.83 7.13 -22.70
N THR A 28 11.75 6.27 -23.12
CA THR A 28 11.58 4.82 -23.03
C THR A 28 11.73 4.35 -21.58
N LEU A 29 10.74 3.60 -21.09
CA LEU A 29 10.75 3.00 -19.76
C LEU A 29 11.29 1.56 -19.83
N PRO A 30 11.85 1.02 -18.73
CA PRO A 30 12.17 -0.40 -18.62
C PRO A 30 10.95 -1.30 -18.88
N GLU A 31 11.20 -2.53 -19.31
CA GLU A 31 10.16 -3.52 -19.55
C GLU A 31 9.27 -3.73 -18.30
N GLY A 32 7.95 -3.82 -18.52
CA GLY A 32 6.96 -3.99 -17.45
C GLY A 32 6.66 -2.74 -16.62
N LYS A 33 7.32 -1.61 -16.90
CA LYS A 33 7.03 -0.32 -16.25
C LYS A 33 6.14 0.56 -17.12
N LEU A 34 5.27 1.32 -16.46
CA LEU A 34 4.29 2.21 -17.05
C LEU A 34 4.64 3.68 -16.77
N PRO A 35 4.21 4.61 -17.63
CA PRO A 35 4.32 6.04 -17.36
C PRO A 35 3.42 6.44 -16.19
N TRP A 36 3.89 7.35 -15.33
CA TRP A 36 3.04 7.99 -14.32
C TRP A 36 1.86 8.73 -14.97
N PRO A 37 0.72 8.94 -14.27
CA PRO A 37 -0.47 9.52 -14.88
C PRO A 37 -0.29 10.99 -15.30
N HIS A 38 0.73 11.69 -14.80
CA HIS A 38 1.08 13.06 -15.20
C HIS A 38 2.33 13.11 -16.13
N HIS A 39 2.82 11.96 -16.60
CA HIS A 39 3.87 11.87 -17.62
C HIS A 39 3.23 11.97 -19.01
N ARG A 40 3.40 13.10 -19.69
CA ARG A 40 2.92 13.28 -21.07
C ARG A 40 3.86 12.63 -22.10
N PRO A 41 3.36 12.11 -23.24
CA PRO A 41 4.19 11.40 -24.23
C PRO A 41 5.38 12.20 -24.76
N ASP A 42 5.22 13.51 -24.96
CA ASP A 42 6.24 14.40 -25.51
C ASP A 42 7.18 15.00 -24.44
N MET A 43 7.10 14.53 -23.19
CA MET A 43 7.94 15.00 -22.09
C MET A 43 9.43 14.74 -22.38
N PRO A 44 10.28 15.78 -22.44
CA PRO A 44 11.72 15.60 -22.61
C PRO A 44 12.35 14.88 -21.42
N ARG A 45 13.46 14.17 -21.67
CA ARG A 45 14.21 13.41 -20.65
C ARG A 45 14.47 14.18 -19.35
N ALA A 46 14.92 15.43 -19.46
CA ALA A 46 15.24 16.27 -18.30
C ALA A 46 14.01 16.61 -17.45
N GLU A 47 12.84 16.81 -18.07
CA GLU A 47 11.59 17.06 -17.36
C GLU A 47 11.05 15.79 -16.70
N TYR A 48 11.21 14.63 -17.36
CA TYR A 48 10.88 13.35 -16.73
C TYR A 48 11.79 13.06 -15.52
N ASP A 49 13.10 13.33 -15.64
CA ASP A 49 14.02 13.13 -14.52
C ASP A 49 13.64 14.00 -13.32
N ASP A 50 13.23 15.24 -13.58
CA ASP A 50 12.67 16.14 -12.57
C ASP A 50 11.37 15.58 -11.97
N LEU A 51 10.45 15.08 -12.80
CA LEU A 51 9.22 14.41 -12.34
C LEU A 51 9.55 13.29 -11.36
N ILE A 52 10.47 12.37 -11.72
CA ILE A 52 10.81 11.22 -10.86
C ILE A 52 11.49 11.66 -9.56
N GLN A 53 12.37 12.66 -9.61
CA GLN A 53 13.04 13.20 -8.42
C GLN A 53 12.08 13.94 -7.49
N ASN A 54 10.99 14.47 -8.04
CA ASN A 54 10.04 15.32 -7.32
C ASN A 54 8.69 14.64 -7.07
N LEU A 55 8.56 13.34 -7.36
CA LEU A 55 7.37 12.56 -7.02
C LEU A 55 7.04 12.73 -5.54
N TRP A 56 5.78 13.02 -5.27
CA TRP A 56 5.25 13.09 -3.92
C TRP A 56 4.00 12.23 -3.79
N ILE A 57 4.15 11.06 -3.16
CA ILE A 57 3.06 10.16 -2.83
C ILE A 57 2.69 10.36 -1.37
N LEU A 58 1.49 10.90 -1.13
CA LEU A 58 0.98 11.17 0.20
C LEU A 58 0.54 9.88 0.92
N ASN A 59 -0.15 9.01 0.18
CA ASN A 59 -0.68 7.73 0.66
C ASN A 59 -0.47 6.66 -0.40
N ASN A 60 0.00 5.47 -0.02
CA ASN A 60 0.10 4.31 -0.91
C ASN A 60 -0.93 3.23 -0.57
N PHE A 61 -0.96 2.18 -1.39
CA PHE A 61 -1.90 1.08 -1.25
C PHE A 61 -1.72 0.33 0.07
N GLY A 62 -2.83 -0.05 0.69
CA GLY A 62 -2.87 -0.76 1.97
C GLY A 62 -2.61 0.12 3.19
N ARG A 63 -2.31 1.42 3.03
CA ARG A 63 -2.06 2.32 4.16
C ARG A 63 -3.28 2.37 5.09
N TYR A 64 -3.04 2.25 6.39
CA TYR A 64 -4.07 2.37 7.40
C TYR A 64 -4.57 3.82 7.51
N VAL A 65 -5.88 4.01 7.38
CA VAL A 65 -6.55 5.29 7.63
C VAL A 65 -7.66 5.10 8.66
N ALA A 66 -7.67 5.95 9.69
CA ALA A 66 -8.75 5.99 10.65
C ALA A 66 -8.96 7.38 11.24
N SER A 67 -10.22 7.70 11.60
CA SER A 67 -10.58 8.83 12.45
C SER A 67 -10.54 8.44 13.93
N GLU A 68 -10.38 9.42 14.83
CA GLU A 68 -10.25 9.16 16.27
C GLU A 68 -11.48 8.44 16.86
N ASP A 69 -12.67 8.80 16.38
CA ASP A 69 -13.96 8.24 16.78
C ASP A 69 -14.30 6.93 16.05
N LYS A 70 -13.42 6.41 15.19
CA LYS A 70 -13.61 5.21 14.36
C LYS A 70 -14.78 5.31 13.37
N SER A 71 -15.31 6.51 13.12
CA SER A 71 -16.37 6.72 12.13
C SER A 71 -15.88 6.45 10.70
N LEU A 72 -14.62 6.77 10.41
CA LEU A 72 -13.93 6.46 9.16
C LEU A 72 -12.77 5.50 9.46
N VAL A 73 -12.76 4.31 8.88
CA VAL A 73 -11.69 3.31 9.03
C VAL A 73 -11.60 2.51 7.73
N TYR A 74 -10.47 2.56 7.05
CA TYR A 74 -10.27 1.88 5.77
C TYR A 74 -8.80 1.63 5.46
N PHE A 75 -8.55 0.73 4.51
CA PHE A 75 -7.27 0.66 3.80
C PHE A 75 -7.30 1.66 2.66
N HIS A 76 -6.27 2.47 2.51
CA HIS A 76 -6.10 3.25 1.31
C HIS A 76 -5.92 2.32 0.10
N ASP A 77 -6.66 2.52 -0.97
CA ASP A 77 -6.78 1.60 -2.10
C ASP A 77 -6.08 2.07 -3.38
N GLY A 78 -5.24 3.08 -3.29
CA GLY A 78 -4.49 3.55 -4.45
C GLY A 78 -3.20 4.25 -4.05
N LEU A 79 -2.72 5.07 -4.97
CA LEU A 79 -1.69 6.07 -4.74
C LEU A 79 -2.34 7.44 -4.75
N ASP A 80 -2.19 8.19 -3.67
CA ASP A 80 -2.51 9.61 -3.65
C ASP A 80 -1.25 10.37 -4.03
N ILE A 81 -1.22 10.88 -5.27
CA ILE A 81 -0.08 11.62 -5.80
C ILE A 81 -0.41 13.10 -5.74
N MET A 82 0.39 13.86 -5.00
CA MET A 82 0.20 15.31 -4.84
C MET A 82 0.47 16.00 -6.17
N LEU A 83 -0.55 16.64 -6.72
CA LEU A 83 -0.55 17.32 -8.01
C LEU A 83 -1.51 18.49 -7.95
N ASP A 84 -1.10 19.65 -8.43
CA ASP A 84 -1.92 20.85 -8.45
C ASP A 84 -3.23 20.63 -9.24
N ASN A 85 -4.33 21.20 -8.76
CA ASN A 85 -5.58 21.23 -9.50
C ASN A 85 -5.39 21.85 -10.90
N GLY A 86 -5.93 21.19 -11.93
CA GLY A 86 -5.71 21.54 -13.34
C GLY A 86 -4.53 20.83 -14.00
N THR A 87 -3.74 20.05 -13.25
CA THR A 87 -2.71 19.18 -13.84
C THR A 87 -3.37 18.17 -14.77
N ARG A 88 -2.88 18.07 -16.02
CA ARG A 88 -3.38 17.11 -17.01
C ARG A 88 -2.92 15.70 -16.67
N LEU A 89 -3.85 14.77 -16.76
CA LEU A 89 -3.58 13.35 -16.62
C LEU A 89 -3.72 12.61 -17.95
N TYR A 90 -2.91 11.57 -18.12
CA TYR A 90 -2.77 10.79 -19.32
C TYR A 90 -2.99 9.31 -19.00
N ALA A 91 -3.57 8.58 -19.96
CA ALA A 91 -3.81 7.16 -19.79
C ALA A 91 -2.48 6.39 -19.66
N VAL A 92 -2.29 5.67 -18.55
CA VAL A 92 -1.07 4.88 -18.32
C VAL A 92 -1.01 3.61 -19.16
N GLU A 93 -2.14 3.14 -19.68
CA GLU A 93 -2.29 2.02 -20.62
C GLU A 93 -3.45 2.27 -21.58
N SER A 94 -3.41 1.64 -22.76
CA SER A 94 -4.53 1.64 -23.69
C SER A 94 -5.68 0.78 -23.16
N GLY A 95 -6.92 1.13 -23.52
CA GLY A 95 -8.09 0.38 -23.13
C GLY A 95 -9.37 1.08 -23.51
N TYR A 96 -10.45 0.76 -22.82
CA TYR A 96 -11.78 1.31 -23.02
C TYR A 96 -12.25 2.02 -21.77
N VAL A 97 -12.94 3.14 -21.93
CA VAL A 97 -13.58 3.83 -20.81
C VAL A 97 -14.71 2.96 -20.25
N LYS A 98 -14.53 2.47 -19.03
CA LYS A 98 -15.44 1.56 -18.32
C LYS A 98 -16.47 2.29 -17.47
N GLU A 99 -16.09 3.46 -16.95
CA GLU A 99 -16.96 4.30 -16.15
C GLU A 99 -16.47 5.74 -16.17
N ILE A 100 -17.41 6.69 -16.10
CA ILE A 100 -17.13 8.06 -15.71
C ILE A 100 -18.16 8.48 -14.66
N ASN A 101 -17.68 8.97 -13.53
CA ASN A 101 -18.50 9.62 -12.51
C ASN A 101 -18.26 11.13 -12.54
N TYR A 102 -19.31 11.89 -12.84
CA TYR A 102 -19.28 13.34 -12.89
C TYR A 102 -19.67 13.91 -11.52
N ASN A 103 -18.77 13.84 -10.54
CA ASN A 103 -18.97 14.48 -9.24
C ASN A 103 -18.14 15.77 -9.15
N PHE A 104 -18.84 16.90 -9.19
CA PHE A 104 -18.24 18.25 -9.17
C PHE A 104 -17.70 18.66 -7.80
N SER A 105 -18.01 17.93 -6.72
CA SER A 105 -17.41 18.14 -5.38
C SER A 105 -16.04 17.45 -5.25
N GLY A 106 -15.37 17.16 -6.38
CA GLY A 106 -14.03 16.61 -6.39
C GLY A 106 -13.91 15.09 -6.20
N TYR A 107 -15.02 14.35 -6.25
CA TYR A 107 -14.99 12.87 -6.26
C TYR A 107 -15.22 12.29 -7.67
N GLY A 108 -15.03 13.12 -8.71
CA GLY A 108 -15.15 12.66 -10.09
C GLY A 108 -14.07 11.63 -10.40
N HIS A 109 -14.42 10.61 -11.19
CA HIS A 109 -13.47 9.58 -11.60
C HIS A 109 -13.73 9.07 -13.01
N ILE A 110 -12.66 8.53 -13.62
CA ILE A 110 -12.71 7.76 -14.86
C ILE A 110 -11.96 6.43 -14.67
N ILE A 111 -12.54 5.35 -15.18
CA ILE A 111 -11.90 4.03 -15.19
C ILE A 111 -11.62 3.62 -16.63
N ILE A 112 -10.39 3.20 -16.90
CA ILE A 112 -9.96 2.68 -18.20
C ILE A 112 -9.59 1.20 -18.00
N GLY A 113 -10.31 0.30 -18.67
CA GLY A 113 -10.11 -1.14 -18.57
C GLY A 113 -9.61 -1.75 -19.88
N GLU A 114 -8.86 -2.83 -19.79
CA GLU A 114 -8.17 -3.45 -20.94
C GLU A 114 -9.11 -4.14 -21.94
N THR A 115 -10.32 -4.50 -21.52
CA THR A 115 -11.31 -5.22 -22.34
C THR A 115 -12.40 -4.29 -22.87
N GLU A 116 -13.05 -4.66 -23.98
CA GLU A 116 -14.17 -3.90 -24.53
C GLU A 116 -15.49 -4.15 -23.76
N GLY A 117 -16.36 -3.14 -23.72
CA GLY A 117 -17.69 -3.24 -23.09
C GLY A 117 -17.62 -3.58 -21.60
N ASP A 118 -18.56 -4.38 -21.10
CA ASP A 118 -18.64 -4.79 -19.70
C ASP A 118 -17.84 -6.07 -19.37
N GLN A 119 -16.96 -6.53 -20.25
CA GLN A 119 -16.22 -7.76 -20.01
C GLN A 119 -15.33 -7.64 -18.76
N PRO A 120 -15.15 -8.74 -18.00
CA PRO A 120 -14.18 -8.82 -16.92
C PRO A 120 -12.78 -8.43 -17.38
N GLY A 121 -11.95 -8.00 -16.43
CA GLY A 121 -10.55 -7.69 -16.70
C GLY A 121 -9.99 -6.65 -15.76
N TYR A 122 -8.79 -6.24 -16.08
CA TYR A 122 -8.02 -5.26 -15.33
C TYR A 122 -8.23 -3.83 -15.85
N GLY A 123 -8.07 -2.85 -14.97
CA GLY A 123 -8.11 -1.44 -15.32
C GLY A 123 -7.45 -0.52 -14.31
N TRP A 124 -7.42 0.77 -14.67
CA TRP A 124 -6.87 1.87 -13.90
C TRP A 124 -7.96 2.89 -13.61
N MET A 125 -8.03 3.33 -12.36
CA MET A 125 -8.93 4.38 -11.90
C MET A 125 -8.15 5.67 -11.65
N TYR A 126 -8.69 6.77 -12.16
CA TYR A 126 -8.23 8.13 -11.90
C TYR A 126 -9.38 8.84 -11.23
N ALA A 127 -9.29 9.03 -9.92
CA ALA A 127 -10.26 9.74 -9.10
C ALA A 127 -9.69 11.09 -8.68
N HIS A 128 -10.56 11.98 -8.16
CA HIS A 128 -10.23 13.37 -7.91
C HIS A 128 -9.90 14.13 -9.21
N VAL A 129 -10.76 13.94 -10.22
CA VAL A 129 -10.58 14.50 -11.56
C VAL A 129 -11.85 15.13 -12.14
N LEU A 130 -11.67 16.05 -13.09
CA LEU A 130 -12.72 16.70 -13.88
C LEU A 130 -12.23 16.86 -15.33
N ASN A 131 -12.97 17.60 -16.15
CA ASN A 131 -12.65 17.89 -17.56
C ASN A 131 -12.35 16.62 -18.38
N PHE A 132 -13.24 15.62 -18.30
CA PHE A 132 -13.10 14.36 -19.03
C PHE A 132 -13.06 14.59 -20.55
N GLN A 133 -12.09 13.99 -21.22
CA GLN A 133 -11.87 14.12 -22.67
C GLN A 133 -12.56 13.03 -23.50
N PHE A 134 -12.99 11.96 -22.83
CA PHE A 134 -13.61 10.77 -23.43
C PHE A 134 -14.99 10.50 -22.82
N LYS A 135 -15.73 9.59 -23.44
CA LYS A 135 -17.05 9.12 -23.00
C LYS A 135 -17.01 7.62 -22.73
N LEU A 136 -18.00 7.16 -21.97
CA LEU A 136 -18.20 5.74 -21.70
C LEU A 136 -18.16 4.91 -22.99
N GLY A 137 -17.34 3.86 -23.02
CA GLY A 137 -17.15 2.95 -24.16
C GLY A 137 -16.12 3.42 -25.19
N ASP A 138 -15.61 4.66 -25.12
CA ASP A 138 -14.56 5.11 -26.03
C ASP A 138 -13.27 4.32 -25.80
N HIS A 139 -12.56 4.01 -26.89
CA HIS A 139 -11.20 3.47 -26.81
C HIS A 139 -10.21 4.61 -26.58
N VAL A 140 -9.34 4.43 -25.59
CA VAL A 140 -8.27 5.34 -25.18
C VAL A 140 -6.94 4.67 -25.47
N ASN A 141 -5.99 5.39 -26.05
CA ASN A 141 -4.63 4.89 -26.20
C ASN A 141 -3.78 5.34 -25.01
N GLN A 142 -2.77 4.55 -24.66
CA GLN A 142 -1.73 4.97 -23.72
C GLN A 142 -1.18 6.35 -24.14
N GLY A 143 -1.08 7.27 -23.18
CA GLY A 143 -0.59 8.63 -23.42
C GLY A 143 -1.64 9.61 -23.94
N ASP A 144 -2.88 9.20 -24.20
CA ASP A 144 -3.96 10.14 -24.47
C ASP A 144 -4.27 10.97 -23.20
N TYR A 145 -4.51 12.27 -23.34
CA TYR A 145 -4.95 13.15 -22.26
C TYR A 145 -6.41 12.84 -21.90
N ILE A 146 -6.69 12.48 -20.64
CA ILE A 146 -7.98 11.91 -20.23
C ILE A 146 -8.83 12.84 -19.36
N ALA A 147 -8.20 13.59 -18.46
CA ALA A 147 -8.86 14.41 -17.45
C ALA A 147 -7.85 15.35 -16.76
N ASP A 148 -8.34 16.34 -16.02
CA ASP A 148 -7.54 17.21 -15.15
C ASP A 148 -7.73 16.83 -13.69
N VAL A 149 -6.70 16.96 -12.87
CA VAL A 149 -6.80 16.87 -11.41
C VAL A 149 -7.76 17.93 -10.88
N TYR A 150 -8.69 17.54 -10.01
CA TYR A 150 -9.59 18.43 -9.29
C TYR A 150 -10.11 17.80 -7.99
N TYR A 151 -9.71 18.35 -6.84
CA TYR A 151 -10.30 18.06 -5.53
C TYR A 151 -10.33 19.29 -4.64
N GLU A 152 -11.47 19.53 -4.00
CA GLU A 152 -11.69 20.74 -3.20
C GLU A 152 -10.99 20.69 -1.83
N ASP A 153 -10.79 19.48 -1.28
CA ASP A 153 -10.23 19.28 0.07
C ASP A 153 -8.70 19.04 0.07
N GLY A 154 -8.04 19.13 -1.09
CA GLY A 154 -6.58 19.09 -1.19
C GLY A 154 -6.06 18.56 -2.53
N ASP A 155 -5.14 19.30 -3.15
CA ASP A 155 -4.63 19.04 -4.51
C ASP A 155 -3.87 17.70 -4.63
N HIS A 156 -4.55 16.67 -5.13
CA HIS A 156 -3.95 15.37 -5.49
C HIS A 156 -4.84 14.59 -6.47
N VAL A 157 -4.26 13.58 -7.13
CA VAL A 157 -5.01 12.50 -7.80
C VAL A 157 -5.01 11.25 -6.93
N HIS A 158 -6.16 10.60 -6.81
CA HIS A 158 -6.22 9.23 -6.30
C HIS A 158 -6.16 8.27 -7.48
N PHE A 159 -5.12 7.44 -7.51
CA PHE A 159 -4.80 6.60 -8.65
C PHE A 159 -4.77 5.12 -8.24
N GLY A 160 -5.76 4.36 -8.71
CA GLY A 160 -6.01 2.98 -8.29
C GLY A 160 -5.79 1.98 -9.42
N ARG A 161 -5.35 0.77 -9.04
CA ARG A 161 -5.30 -0.38 -9.94
C ARG A 161 -6.35 -1.39 -9.49
N LEU A 162 -7.27 -1.76 -10.37
CA LEU A 162 -8.37 -2.66 -10.02
C LEU A 162 -8.70 -3.68 -11.11
N PHE A 163 -9.48 -4.68 -10.75
CA PHE A 163 -10.10 -5.58 -11.69
C PHE A 163 -11.55 -5.89 -11.30
N VAL A 164 -12.33 -6.28 -12.31
CA VAL A 164 -13.69 -6.78 -12.17
C VAL A 164 -13.70 -8.19 -12.73
N GLU A 165 -13.95 -9.19 -11.89
CA GLU A 165 -14.08 -10.60 -12.30
C GLU A 165 -15.50 -10.95 -12.73
N GLU A 166 -16.48 -10.42 -12.00
CA GLU A 166 -17.90 -10.61 -12.23
C GLU A 166 -18.66 -9.32 -11.95
N GLY A 167 -19.81 -9.15 -12.59
CA GLY A 167 -20.65 -7.97 -12.42
C GLY A 167 -20.33 -6.87 -13.42
N ARG A 168 -20.60 -5.62 -13.02
CA ARG A 168 -20.48 -4.43 -13.87
C ARG A 168 -19.39 -3.50 -13.35
N TRP A 169 -18.73 -2.81 -14.27
CA TRP A 169 -17.71 -1.82 -13.96
C TRP A 169 -18.25 -0.58 -13.26
N ASP A 170 -19.51 -0.21 -13.48
CA ASP A 170 -20.15 0.97 -12.86
C ASP A 170 -20.76 0.71 -11.47
N ASP A 171 -20.36 -0.39 -10.83
CA ASP A 171 -20.77 -0.74 -9.47
C ASP A 171 -19.53 -1.04 -8.64
N TYR A 172 -19.17 -0.10 -7.76
CA TYR A 172 -17.98 -0.16 -6.93
C TYR A 172 -17.87 -1.40 -6.04
N ARG A 173 -18.99 -2.09 -5.79
CA ARG A 173 -19.01 -3.35 -5.01
C ARG A 173 -18.35 -4.51 -5.76
N ASN A 174 -18.20 -4.40 -7.08
CA ASN A 174 -17.55 -5.39 -7.92
C ASN A 174 -16.05 -5.12 -8.13
N TRP A 175 -15.55 -3.97 -7.66
CA TRP A 175 -14.14 -3.61 -7.83
C TRP A 175 -13.29 -4.39 -6.83
N ASN A 176 -12.25 -5.02 -7.34
CA ASN A 176 -11.20 -5.64 -6.56
C ASN A 176 -9.92 -4.83 -6.82
N VAL A 177 -9.52 -4.04 -5.83
CA VAL A 177 -8.38 -3.13 -5.92
C VAL A 177 -7.12 -3.85 -5.44
N ILE A 178 -6.03 -3.67 -6.18
CA ILE A 178 -4.73 -4.33 -5.97
C ILE A 178 -3.61 -3.31 -5.99
N HIS A 179 -2.44 -3.68 -5.48
CA HIS A 179 -1.33 -2.75 -5.36
C HIS A 179 -0.81 -2.27 -6.75
N PRO A 180 -0.69 -0.95 -6.98
CA PRO A 180 -0.19 -0.38 -8.24
C PRO A 180 1.34 -0.24 -8.28
N ASP A 181 2.02 -0.24 -7.13
CA ASP A 181 3.42 0.22 -6.95
C ASP A 181 4.40 -0.46 -7.91
N LYS A 182 4.22 -1.77 -8.19
CA LYS A 182 5.14 -2.54 -9.04
C LYS A 182 5.23 -2.05 -10.47
N TYR A 183 4.22 -1.32 -10.97
CA TYR A 183 4.16 -0.86 -12.35
C TYR A 183 4.94 0.43 -12.58
N PHE A 184 5.31 1.16 -11.53
CA PHE A 184 5.92 2.47 -11.67
C PHE A 184 7.38 2.49 -11.24
N ILE A 185 8.09 3.50 -11.70
CA ILE A 185 9.47 3.77 -11.30
C ILE A 185 9.43 4.93 -10.33
N TYR A 186 10.04 4.75 -9.18
CA TYR A 186 10.27 5.80 -8.20
C TYR A 186 11.56 5.47 -7.46
N GLN A 187 12.16 6.49 -6.85
CA GLN A 187 13.34 6.33 -6.02
C GLN A 187 12.90 6.04 -4.61
N ASP A 188 13.44 4.97 -4.04
CA ASP A 188 13.35 4.73 -2.61
C ASP A 188 14.55 3.92 -2.14
N THR A 189 15.36 4.55 -1.30
CA THR A 189 16.54 3.94 -0.69
C THR A 189 16.38 3.75 0.81
N GLN A 190 15.26 4.18 1.39
CA GLN A 190 15.05 4.21 2.82
C GLN A 190 14.26 2.98 3.27
N PRO A 191 14.81 2.13 4.14
CA PRO A 191 14.06 1.00 4.64
C PRO A 191 12.95 1.45 5.60
N PRO A 192 11.92 0.62 5.80
CA PRO A 192 10.91 0.87 6.81
C PRO A 192 11.49 1.12 8.20
N VAL A 193 10.79 1.91 9.03
CA VAL A 193 11.13 2.14 10.43
C VAL A 193 10.22 1.29 11.32
N ILE A 194 10.83 0.42 12.13
CA ILE A 194 10.14 -0.42 13.10
C ILE A 194 10.29 0.19 14.51
N LYS A 195 9.18 0.47 15.16
CA LYS A 195 9.12 1.03 16.51
C LYS A 195 9.31 -0.06 17.57
N THR A 196 10.16 0.23 18.55
CA THR A 196 10.30 -0.54 19.78
C THR A 196 9.93 0.32 21.00
N PRO A 197 9.49 -0.29 22.13
CA PRO A 197 9.18 -1.72 22.28
C PRO A 197 7.94 -2.14 21.46
N PHE A 198 7.77 -3.45 21.27
CA PHE A 198 6.56 -4.02 20.68
C PHE A 198 5.43 -4.04 21.71
N TYR A 199 4.20 -4.30 21.25
CA TYR A 199 3.04 -4.38 22.11
C TYR A 199 2.42 -5.78 22.05
N TYR A 200 2.02 -6.29 23.20
CA TYR A 200 1.45 -7.63 23.32
C TYR A 200 0.04 -7.50 23.86
N PHE A 201 -0.95 -7.86 23.06
CA PHE A 201 -2.36 -7.81 23.44
C PHE A 201 -2.91 -9.22 23.61
N ARG A 202 -3.93 -9.36 24.45
CA ARG A 202 -4.74 -10.57 24.45
C ARG A 202 -5.47 -10.65 23.12
N ASN A 203 -5.48 -11.85 22.51
CA ASN A 203 -6.07 -12.10 21.20
C ASN A 203 -7.44 -11.43 21.04
N ASN A 204 -7.62 -10.73 19.91
CA ASN A 204 -8.85 -10.08 19.51
C ASN A 204 -9.41 -9.12 20.58
N SER A 205 -8.53 -8.36 21.23
CA SER A 205 -8.92 -7.36 22.22
C SER A 205 -7.96 -6.17 22.28
N ASP A 206 -8.40 -5.09 22.93
CA ASP A 206 -7.58 -3.91 23.23
C ASP A 206 -6.94 -4.01 24.63
N ARG A 207 -6.85 -5.21 25.21
CA ARG A 207 -6.24 -5.44 26.53
C ARG A 207 -4.78 -5.88 26.40
N LEU A 208 -3.87 -4.99 26.75
CA LEU A 208 -2.45 -5.29 26.86
C LEU A 208 -2.18 -6.38 27.91
N PHE A 209 -1.13 -7.16 27.68
CA PHE A 209 -0.46 -7.86 28.76
C PHE A 209 0.28 -6.83 29.64
N GLU A 210 0.14 -6.94 30.95
CA GLU A 210 0.76 -6.01 31.89
C GLU A 210 2.26 -6.30 32.02
N ASN A 211 3.07 -5.25 32.06
CA ASN A 211 4.45 -5.33 32.53
C ASN A 211 4.44 -5.30 34.06
N ASP A 212 4.88 -6.37 34.72
CA ASP A 212 4.88 -6.48 36.18
C ASP A 212 5.77 -5.41 36.85
N THR A 213 6.78 -4.88 36.16
CA THR A 213 7.67 -3.80 36.65
C THR A 213 8.37 -3.02 35.53
N ASN A 214 8.76 -1.77 35.79
CA ASN A 214 9.64 -1.01 34.90
C ASN A 214 10.99 -1.74 34.72
N GLY A 215 11.27 -2.18 33.50
CA GLY A 215 12.53 -2.85 33.12
C GLY A 215 12.47 -4.37 32.99
N THR A 216 11.33 -5.01 33.22
CA THR A 216 11.15 -6.45 32.96
C THR A 216 10.39 -6.71 31.65
N PRO A 217 10.74 -7.77 30.89
CA PRO A 217 9.99 -8.19 29.70
C PRO A 217 8.49 -8.38 29.96
N THR A 218 7.65 -8.12 28.96
CA THR A 218 6.21 -8.37 29.06
C THR A 218 5.93 -9.84 29.30
N VAL A 219 5.07 -10.14 30.28
CA VAL A 219 4.67 -11.51 30.61
C VAL A 219 3.44 -11.90 29.80
N VAL A 220 3.64 -12.78 28.82
CA VAL A 220 2.61 -13.23 27.89
C VAL A 220 2.18 -14.68 28.17
N ARG A 221 0.94 -15.01 27.80
CA ARG A 221 0.37 -16.36 27.98
C ARG A 221 -0.87 -16.60 27.12
N ARG A 222 -1.00 -17.83 26.64
CA ARG A 222 -2.09 -18.31 25.77
C ARG A 222 -2.07 -17.57 24.44
N ASP A 223 -3.22 -17.07 23.98
CA ASP A 223 -3.35 -16.43 22.68
C ASP A 223 -2.94 -14.95 22.78
N VAL A 224 -1.88 -14.61 22.04
CA VAL A 224 -1.20 -13.32 22.05
C VAL A 224 -1.23 -12.70 20.66
N ASP A 225 -1.77 -11.49 20.57
CA ASP A 225 -1.58 -10.60 19.42
C ASP A 225 -0.23 -9.90 19.59
N ILE A 226 0.71 -10.12 18.67
CA ILE A 226 1.94 -9.33 18.61
C ILE A 226 1.65 -8.12 17.73
N VAL A 227 1.83 -6.92 18.28
CA VAL A 227 1.51 -5.67 17.61
C VAL A 227 2.74 -4.79 17.50
N VAL A 228 3.04 -4.36 16.28
CA VAL A 228 4.29 -3.64 15.97
C VAL A 228 3.94 -2.34 15.27
N GLY A 229 4.44 -1.23 15.80
CA GLY A 229 4.38 0.06 15.11
C GLY A 229 5.38 0.06 13.97
N ILE A 230 4.92 0.14 12.73
CA ILE A 230 5.78 0.21 11.55
C ILE A 230 5.31 1.37 10.68
N ARG A 231 6.27 2.05 10.05
CA ARG A 231 6.01 3.03 9.01
C ARG A 231 7.08 2.90 7.95
N ASP A 232 6.71 3.11 6.70
CA ASP A 232 7.68 3.27 5.64
C ASP A 232 7.90 4.76 5.35
N PRO A 233 9.15 5.26 5.43
CA PRO A 233 9.45 6.61 5.03
C PRO A 233 9.08 6.96 3.61
N GLY A 234 9.46 6.11 2.66
CA GLY A 234 9.46 6.42 1.24
C GLY A 234 10.23 7.70 0.90
N GLU A 235 11.34 7.60 0.17
CA GLU A 235 12.06 8.80 -0.30
C GLU A 235 11.15 9.77 -1.11
N PHE A 236 10.15 9.20 -1.78
CA PHE A 236 9.13 9.88 -2.56
C PHE A 236 7.88 10.28 -1.75
N ALA A 237 7.81 9.98 -0.46
CA ALA A 237 6.75 10.43 0.45
C ALA A 237 7.22 11.54 1.39
N HIS A 238 8.37 12.16 1.10
CA HIS A 238 8.84 13.32 1.82
C HIS A 238 8.02 14.56 1.45
N SER A 239 7.16 14.97 2.38
CA SER A 239 6.64 16.33 2.46
C SER A 239 7.76 17.34 2.24
N LYS A 240 7.71 18.10 1.14
CA LYS A 240 8.66 19.20 0.92
C LYS A 240 8.35 20.40 1.82
N GLU A 241 7.09 20.54 2.24
CA GLU A 241 6.58 21.60 3.12
C GLU A 241 5.50 21.03 4.06
N ASP A 242 5.56 21.42 5.34
CA ASP A 242 4.51 21.23 6.38
C ASP A 242 4.31 19.85 7.04
N GLY A 243 5.24 18.91 6.87
CA GLY A 243 5.31 17.72 7.72
C GLY A 243 4.16 16.72 7.51
N PHE A 244 3.74 16.50 6.28
CA PHE A 244 2.82 15.41 5.92
C PHE A 244 3.51 14.40 5.00
N GLY A 245 3.99 13.30 5.58
CA GLY A 245 4.69 12.26 4.82
C GLY A 245 5.25 11.17 5.73
N ASP A 246 6.20 10.38 5.21
CA ASP A 246 7.05 9.50 6.03
C ASP A 246 6.24 8.41 6.80
N ARG A 247 5.13 7.95 6.22
CA ARG A 247 4.09 7.12 6.87
C ARG A 247 3.41 6.11 5.96
N LEU A 248 4.11 5.68 4.92
CA LEU A 248 3.61 4.73 3.93
C LEU A 248 3.40 3.33 4.53
N CYS A 249 2.56 2.55 3.87
CA CYS A 249 2.39 1.13 4.12
C CYS A 249 3.62 0.35 3.65
N VAL A 250 4.06 -0.61 4.46
CA VAL A 250 5.05 -1.61 4.07
C VAL A 250 4.44 -2.63 3.11
N SER A 251 5.28 -3.24 2.27
CA SER A 251 4.85 -4.29 1.32
C SER A 251 4.65 -5.63 2.02
N ARG A 252 5.53 -6.00 2.95
CA ARG A 252 5.49 -7.31 3.62
C ARG A 252 6.10 -7.25 5.01
N ILE A 253 5.58 -8.08 5.91
CA ILE A 253 6.12 -8.28 7.26
C ILE A 253 6.42 -9.76 7.48
N GLU A 254 7.56 -10.04 8.09
CA GLU A 254 8.00 -11.37 8.53
C GLU A 254 8.45 -11.28 9.98
N TYR A 255 8.34 -12.38 10.72
CA TYR A 255 8.83 -12.43 12.09
C TYR A 255 9.32 -13.81 12.51
N GLU A 256 10.18 -13.80 13.52
CA GLU A 256 10.78 -14.96 14.15
C GLU A 256 10.48 -14.92 15.65
N ILE A 257 10.14 -16.08 16.22
CA ILE A 257 10.01 -16.29 17.66
C ILE A 257 11.08 -17.30 18.09
N ALA A 258 12.06 -16.85 18.87
CA ALA A 258 13.16 -17.69 19.34
C ALA A 258 13.22 -17.71 20.87
N GLY A 259 13.28 -18.90 21.47
CA GLY A 259 13.47 -19.08 22.90
C GLY A 259 14.90 -19.54 23.20
N GLU A 260 15.38 -19.38 24.44
CA GLU A 260 16.73 -19.81 24.83
C GLU A 260 17.02 -21.30 24.55
N THR A 261 15.97 -22.13 24.64
CA THR A 261 16.05 -23.59 24.43
C THR A 261 15.07 -24.09 23.36
N THR A 262 14.38 -23.16 22.68
CA THR A 262 13.36 -23.46 21.66
C THR A 262 13.89 -23.02 20.29
N PRO A 263 13.97 -23.91 19.29
CA PRO A 263 14.36 -23.53 17.94
C PRO A 263 13.52 -22.36 17.40
N PRO A 264 14.10 -21.44 16.61
CA PRO A 264 13.35 -20.33 16.04
C PRO A 264 12.17 -20.79 15.20
N VAL A 265 11.02 -20.16 15.39
CA VAL A 265 9.83 -20.33 14.55
C VAL A 265 9.69 -19.12 13.66
N TYR A 266 9.89 -19.32 12.35
CA TYR A 266 9.70 -18.29 11.34
C TYR A 266 8.25 -18.25 10.87
N LYS A 267 7.73 -17.03 10.69
CA LYS A 267 6.38 -16.77 10.22
C LYS A 267 6.38 -15.62 9.21
N LYS A 268 5.72 -15.82 8.08
CA LYS A 268 5.32 -14.73 7.20
C LYS A 268 4.04 -14.13 7.78
N SER A 269 3.96 -12.80 7.83
CA SER A 269 2.76 -12.09 8.27
C SER A 269 1.96 -11.64 7.03
N PHE A 270 1.46 -10.41 7.00
CA PHE A 270 0.78 -9.83 5.84
C PHE A 270 1.75 -9.49 4.72
N ASP A 271 1.31 -9.75 3.48
CA ASP A 271 1.96 -9.37 2.23
C ASP A 271 0.96 -8.53 1.42
N PHE A 272 1.11 -7.21 1.48
CA PHE A 272 0.26 -6.23 0.82
C PHE A 272 0.43 -6.26 -0.70
N THR A 273 1.49 -6.86 -1.24
CA THR A 273 1.62 -7.09 -2.70
C THR A 273 0.64 -8.15 -3.21
N LYS A 274 0.09 -8.96 -2.30
CA LYS A 274 -0.90 -10.00 -2.58
C LYS A 274 -2.28 -9.66 -2.03
N MET A 275 -2.50 -8.45 -1.53
CA MET A 275 -3.78 -8.07 -0.93
C MET A 275 -4.76 -7.58 -2.00
N ILE A 276 -6.00 -8.03 -1.90
CA ILE A 276 -7.16 -7.47 -2.61
C ILE A 276 -7.98 -6.66 -1.61
N ILE A 277 -8.19 -5.39 -1.91
CA ILE A 277 -9.19 -4.53 -1.25
C ILE A 277 -10.45 -4.58 -2.09
N ASP A 278 -11.54 -5.09 -1.52
CA ASP A 278 -12.83 -5.15 -2.18
C ASP A 278 -13.94 -4.67 -1.25
N ASN A 279 -15.13 -4.48 -1.83
CA ASN A 279 -16.39 -4.31 -1.12
C ASN A 279 -16.30 -3.35 0.08
N TRP A 280 -16.35 -2.05 -0.21
CA TRP A 280 -16.40 -0.95 0.77
C TRP A 280 -17.66 -0.94 1.66
N GLY A 281 -18.44 -2.03 1.67
CA GLY A 281 -19.63 -2.21 2.48
C GLY A 281 -19.36 -2.86 3.84
N GLU A 282 -20.27 -3.76 4.23
CA GLU A 282 -20.27 -4.44 5.53
C GLU A 282 -19.00 -5.29 5.72
N GLY A 283 -18.35 -5.19 6.89
CA GLY A 283 -17.14 -5.94 7.21
C GLY A 283 -15.82 -5.24 6.86
N SER A 284 -15.85 -4.12 6.12
CA SER A 284 -14.65 -3.38 5.69
C SER A 284 -13.80 -2.91 6.88
N LYS A 285 -14.45 -2.35 7.92
CA LYS A 285 -13.77 -1.91 9.16
C LYS A 285 -13.17 -3.08 9.92
N GLU A 286 -13.89 -4.20 10.01
CA GLU A 286 -13.46 -5.41 10.70
C GLU A 286 -12.23 -6.04 10.02
N ARG A 287 -12.14 -5.98 8.70
CA ARG A 287 -10.93 -6.39 7.96
C ARG A 287 -9.74 -5.50 8.29
N VAL A 288 -9.93 -4.18 8.36
CA VAL A 288 -8.85 -3.26 8.79
C VAL A 288 -8.39 -3.61 10.20
N PHE A 289 -9.31 -3.83 11.13
CA PHE A 289 -8.97 -4.21 12.51
C PHE A 289 -8.45 -5.64 12.68
N THR A 290 -8.56 -6.48 11.65
CA THR A 290 -7.85 -7.75 11.59
C THR A 290 -6.34 -7.51 11.40
N VAL A 291 -5.97 -6.48 10.63
CA VAL A 291 -4.58 -6.15 10.29
C VAL A 291 -3.97 -5.14 11.27
N PHE A 292 -4.75 -4.19 11.79
CA PHE A 292 -4.26 -3.05 12.56
C PHE A 292 -4.96 -2.89 13.91
N LYS A 293 -4.21 -2.47 14.93
CA LYS A 293 -4.79 -1.85 16.13
C LYS A 293 -5.07 -0.38 15.86
N HIS A 294 -6.14 0.13 16.48
CA HIS A 294 -6.46 1.55 16.38
C HIS A 294 -5.36 2.41 17.03
N TYR A 295 -4.91 3.45 16.33
CA TYR A 295 -3.75 4.25 16.76
C TYR A 295 -3.94 4.93 18.13
N ILE A 296 -5.18 5.23 18.51
CA ILE A 296 -5.51 5.89 19.80
C ILE A 296 -5.02 5.10 21.02
N LEU A 297 -4.83 3.77 20.88
CA LEU A 297 -4.30 2.92 21.94
C LEU A 297 -2.82 3.24 22.27
N PHE A 298 -2.14 3.97 21.40
CA PHE A 298 -0.70 4.24 21.48
C PHE A 298 -0.37 5.73 21.61
N GLY A 299 -1.39 6.60 21.66
CA GLY A 299 -1.25 8.04 21.78
C GLY A 299 -2.20 8.82 20.87
N PRO A 300 -2.13 10.16 20.92
CA PRO A 300 -2.92 11.01 20.03
C PRO A 300 -2.53 10.78 18.56
N ALA A 301 -3.43 11.14 17.65
CA ALA A 301 -3.13 11.14 16.22
C ALA A 301 -1.92 12.04 15.96
N VAL A 302 -0.95 11.52 15.21
CA VAL A 302 0.12 12.32 14.63
C VAL A 302 -0.09 12.29 13.12
N SER A 303 -0.12 13.46 12.49
CA SER A 303 -0.30 13.57 11.04
C SER A 303 0.96 13.13 10.29
N ASP A 304 2.12 13.55 10.77
CA ASP A 304 3.45 13.24 10.24
C ASP A 304 4.04 11.98 10.86
N LYS A 305 4.85 11.22 10.11
CA LYS A 305 5.71 10.15 10.67
C LYS A 305 4.93 9.14 11.52
N ALA A 306 3.66 8.98 11.20
CA ALA A 306 2.73 8.18 11.97
C ALA A 306 3.07 6.70 11.78
N PHE A 307 3.10 5.96 12.89
CA PHE A 307 3.19 4.51 12.84
C PHE A 307 1.81 3.91 12.64
N SER A 308 1.71 2.95 11.73
CA SER A 308 0.59 2.01 11.71
C SER A 308 0.94 0.83 12.62
N TYR A 309 -0.02 0.38 13.43
CA TYR A 309 0.22 -0.64 14.45
C TYR A 309 -0.31 -2.00 13.96
N TYR A 310 0.54 -2.75 13.26
CA TYR A 310 0.23 -4.01 12.61
C TYR A 310 0.09 -5.14 13.63
N ILE A 311 -1.00 -5.91 13.56
CA ILE A 311 -1.21 -7.15 14.33
C ILE A 311 -0.58 -8.31 13.54
N ILE A 312 0.72 -8.54 13.72
CA ILE A 312 1.49 -9.40 12.82
C ILE A 312 1.14 -10.89 12.92
N THR A 313 0.34 -11.28 13.91
CA THR A 313 -0.10 -12.67 14.16
C THR A 313 -1.43 -13.05 13.52
N ASN A 314 -2.24 -12.07 13.07
CA ASN A 314 -3.62 -12.29 12.60
C ASN A 314 -3.68 -12.75 11.14
N THR A 315 -2.90 -13.77 10.82
CA THR A 315 -2.77 -14.29 9.47
C THR A 315 -2.34 -15.74 9.53
N PRO A 316 -2.84 -16.61 8.63
CA PRO A 316 -2.35 -17.98 8.53
C PRO A 316 -0.87 -18.04 8.13
N GLY A 317 -0.31 -16.89 7.75
CA GLY A 317 0.92 -16.77 7.00
C GLY A 317 0.65 -17.06 5.53
N THR A 318 1.35 -16.38 4.64
CA THR A 318 1.28 -16.75 3.23
C THR A 318 1.95 -18.11 3.07
N GLU A 319 1.19 -19.17 2.79
CA GLU A 319 1.74 -20.27 1.99
C GLU A 319 2.30 -19.65 0.69
N GLU A 320 3.26 -20.27 0.03
CA GLU A 320 3.83 -19.77 -1.23
C GLU A 320 2.81 -19.88 -2.37
N THR A 321 1.65 -19.27 -2.23
CA THR A 321 0.71 -19.04 -3.31
C THR A 321 1.00 -17.67 -3.87
N ASP A 322 1.26 -17.59 -5.17
CA ASP A 322 1.43 -16.31 -5.88
C ASP A 322 0.10 -15.57 -6.09
N GLU A 323 -1.00 -16.15 -5.61
CA GLU A 323 -2.35 -15.61 -5.76
C GLU A 323 -2.63 -14.46 -4.79
N SER A 324 -3.25 -13.40 -5.32
CA SER A 324 -3.76 -12.30 -4.51
C SER A 324 -5.02 -12.74 -3.77
N SER A 325 -5.20 -12.27 -2.53
CA SER A 325 -6.28 -12.71 -1.65
C SER A 325 -6.85 -11.56 -0.81
N LYS A 326 -8.11 -11.72 -0.41
CA LYS A 326 -8.84 -10.80 0.47
C LYS A 326 -8.49 -11.10 1.93
N ILE A 327 -8.53 -10.08 2.78
CA ILE A 327 -8.42 -10.28 4.23
C ILE A 327 -9.69 -10.98 4.75
N ASP A 328 -9.54 -12.18 5.29
CA ASP A 328 -10.61 -12.87 6.01
C ASP A 328 -10.68 -12.37 7.46
N ILE A 329 -11.84 -11.84 7.86
CA ILE A 329 -12.11 -11.36 9.23
C ILE A 329 -11.92 -12.50 10.25
N ALA A 330 -12.11 -13.76 9.85
CA ALA A 330 -11.84 -14.93 10.69
C ALA A 330 -10.36 -15.02 11.13
N HIS A 331 -9.43 -14.43 10.37
CA HIS A 331 -8.01 -14.38 10.72
C HIS A 331 -7.75 -13.55 11.99
N GLY A 332 -8.68 -12.68 12.40
CA GLY A 332 -8.63 -11.99 13.69
C GLY A 332 -8.72 -12.91 14.91
N ARG A 333 -8.94 -14.23 14.71
CA ARG A 333 -8.85 -15.26 15.76
C ARG A 333 -7.48 -15.93 15.82
N LEU A 334 -6.64 -15.76 14.79
CA LEU A 334 -5.28 -16.30 14.76
C LEU A 334 -4.40 -15.46 15.66
N ALA A 335 -3.56 -16.12 16.45
CA ALA A 335 -2.68 -15.47 17.41
C ALA A 335 -1.47 -16.37 17.66
N TRP A 336 -0.43 -15.83 18.26
CA TRP A 336 0.60 -16.67 18.84
C TRP A 336 0.04 -17.38 20.08
N ASN A 337 -0.19 -18.68 19.97
CA ASN A 337 -0.63 -19.51 21.10
C ASN A 337 0.59 -20.02 21.87
N THR A 338 0.97 -19.33 22.95
CA THR A 338 2.11 -19.75 23.78
C THR A 338 1.86 -21.09 24.48
N ALA A 339 0.60 -21.52 24.59
CA ALA A 339 0.21 -22.79 25.22
C ALA A 339 0.08 -23.94 24.21
N GLU A 340 0.46 -23.72 22.94
CA GLU A 340 0.49 -24.74 21.89
C GLU A 340 1.32 -25.95 22.35
N ARG A 341 0.83 -27.15 22.06
CA ARG A 341 1.52 -28.41 22.40
C ARG A 341 2.00 -29.12 21.15
N ASP A 342 3.14 -29.78 21.27
CA ASP A 342 3.63 -30.72 20.25
C ASP A 342 2.85 -32.05 20.31
N GLU A 343 3.16 -32.96 19.40
CA GLU A 343 2.54 -34.29 19.32
C GLU A 343 2.79 -35.14 20.57
N SER A 344 3.86 -34.83 21.32
CA SER A 344 4.20 -35.49 22.59
C SER A 344 3.50 -34.85 23.80
N GLY A 345 2.70 -33.81 23.57
CA GLY A 345 2.00 -33.07 24.62
C GLY A 345 2.87 -32.09 25.39
N ASN A 346 4.12 -31.85 24.99
CA ASN A 346 4.97 -30.81 25.58
C ASN A 346 4.59 -29.45 25.02
N PHE A 347 4.85 -28.38 25.78
CA PHE A 347 4.67 -27.03 25.24
C PHE A 347 5.67 -26.79 24.10
N ARG A 348 5.19 -26.32 22.95
CA ARG A 348 6.06 -25.85 21.85
C ARG A 348 6.80 -24.57 22.24
N PHE A 349 6.14 -23.75 23.06
CA PHE A 349 6.73 -22.56 23.68
C PHE A 349 6.76 -22.75 25.20
N PRO A 350 7.72 -23.53 25.76
CA PRO A 350 7.86 -23.69 27.20
C PRO A 350 8.11 -22.35 27.91
N ASP A 351 7.78 -22.28 29.20
CA ASP A 351 7.99 -21.08 30.03
C ASP A 351 9.45 -20.63 29.97
N GLY A 352 9.69 -19.35 29.71
CA GLY A 352 11.04 -18.82 29.51
C GLY A 352 11.06 -17.51 28.74
N LEU A 353 12.27 -17.01 28.51
CA LEU A 353 12.52 -15.79 27.74
C LEU A 353 12.47 -16.10 26.24
N TYR A 354 11.80 -15.23 25.48
CA TYR A 354 11.73 -15.29 24.03
C TYR A 354 12.12 -13.94 23.43
N VAL A 355 12.88 -14.00 22.34
CA VAL A 355 13.15 -12.86 21.46
C VAL A 355 12.20 -12.97 20.28
N ILE A 356 11.49 -11.87 20.01
CA ILE A 356 10.67 -11.70 18.83
C ILE A 356 11.43 -10.77 17.90
N THR A 357 11.81 -11.25 16.71
CA THR A 357 12.47 -10.43 15.68
C THR A 357 11.50 -10.21 14.55
N VAL A 358 11.34 -8.96 14.13
CA VAL A 358 10.43 -8.55 13.05
C VAL A 358 11.25 -7.95 11.93
N ILE A 359 10.97 -8.34 10.69
CA ILE A 359 11.54 -7.78 9.47
C ILE A 359 10.39 -7.18 8.67
N ALA A 360 10.53 -5.93 8.24
CA ALA A 360 9.56 -5.25 7.38
C ALA A 360 10.23 -4.83 6.08
N TYR A 361 9.51 -4.96 4.97
CA TYR A 361 9.96 -4.64 3.62
C TYR A 361 9.07 -3.53 3.03
N ASP A 362 9.65 -2.57 2.32
CA ASP A 362 8.89 -1.62 1.49
C ASP A 362 8.58 -2.21 0.09
N PHE A 363 7.90 -1.45 -0.77
CA PHE A 363 7.53 -1.89 -2.12
C PHE A 363 8.70 -1.92 -3.13
N MET A 364 9.85 -1.33 -2.79
CA MET A 364 11.10 -1.41 -3.57
C MET A 364 12.02 -2.55 -3.11
N GLY A 365 11.68 -3.19 -1.99
CA GLY A 365 12.41 -4.30 -1.41
C GLY A 365 13.48 -3.90 -0.40
N ASN A 366 13.57 -2.62 0.00
CA ASN A 366 14.43 -2.29 1.15
C ASN A 366 13.78 -2.85 2.42
N SER A 367 14.62 -3.19 3.40
CA SER A 367 14.15 -3.85 4.61
C SER A 367 14.89 -3.40 5.85
N SER A 368 14.22 -3.40 6.98
CA SER A 368 14.83 -3.26 8.30
C SER A 368 14.34 -4.35 9.24
N SER A 369 15.07 -4.54 10.34
CA SER A 369 14.71 -5.49 11.39
C SER A 369 14.80 -4.85 12.77
N ALA A 370 13.89 -5.22 13.67
CA ALA A 370 13.98 -4.90 15.09
C ALA A 370 13.55 -6.10 15.93
N SER A 371 13.98 -6.13 17.19
CA SER A 371 13.61 -7.19 18.11
C SER A 371 13.10 -6.64 19.44
N ASP A 372 12.25 -7.40 20.09
CA ASP A 372 11.81 -7.18 21.46
C ASP A 372 11.80 -8.50 22.24
N THR A 373 11.80 -8.42 23.56
CA THR A 373 11.91 -9.59 24.45
C THR A 373 10.66 -9.74 25.32
N VAL A 374 10.16 -10.97 25.43
CA VAL A 374 9.01 -11.33 26.28
C VAL A 374 9.30 -12.54 27.16
N MET A 375 8.56 -12.64 28.26
CA MET A 375 8.55 -13.81 29.14
C MET A 375 7.26 -14.60 28.91
N VAL A 376 7.38 -15.89 28.56
CA VAL A 376 6.23 -16.80 28.47
C VAL A 376 6.00 -17.46 29.83
N GLU A 377 4.77 -17.37 30.35
CA GLU A 377 4.34 -18.06 31.58
C GLU A 377 3.00 -18.83 31.37
N ASN A 378 3.07 -20.06 30.87
CA ASN A 378 1.91 -20.93 30.65
C ASN A 378 1.42 -21.62 31.93
N LYS A 379 2.30 -21.91 32.88
CA LYS A 379 1.93 -22.56 34.15
C LYS A 379 1.34 -21.54 35.12
N LYS A 380 0.20 -21.86 35.74
CA LYS A 380 -0.27 -21.09 36.91
C LYS A 380 0.74 -21.25 38.04
N LYS A 381 1.33 -20.15 38.54
CA LYS A 381 2.02 -20.16 39.84
C LYS A 381 1.06 -20.76 40.88
N ALA A 382 1.45 -21.86 41.51
CA ALA A 382 0.65 -22.46 42.57
C ALA A 382 0.38 -21.37 43.62
N LYS A 383 -0.89 -21.11 43.94
CA LYS A 383 -1.22 -20.21 45.05
C LYS A 383 -0.54 -20.76 46.30
N ILE A 384 0.50 -20.07 46.76
CA ILE A 384 1.07 -20.31 48.09
C ILE A 384 -0.06 -19.95 49.05
N ARG A 385 -0.77 -20.97 49.55
CA ARG A 385 -1.64 -20.81 50.71
C ARG A 385 -0.71 -20.45 51.87
N ARG A 386 -0.72 -19.17 52.26
CA ARG A 386 -0.20 -18.74 53.55
C ARG A 386 -1.15 -19.18 54.65
#